data_AF-A0A8C6SA95-F1
#
_entry.id   AF-A0A8C6SA95-F1
#
_cell.length_a   1.000
_cell.length_b   1.000
_cell.length_c   1.000
_cell.angle_alpha   90.00
_cell.angle_beta   90.00
_cell.angle_gamma   90.00
#
_symmetry.space_group_name_H-M   'P 1'
#
loop_
_entity.id
_entity.type
_entity.pdbx_description
1 polymer ?
#
loop_
_entity_poly.entity_id
_entity_poly.type
_entity_poly.pdbx_seq_one_letter_code
_entity_poly.pdbx_strand_id
1 'polypeptide(L)'
;MQLCSVCTEQTPKYKCPACKIRYCSLVCYKTHKAFCTARVYYYVLWLQVYVLIHFTEPWSIEDLLHEDDLIDKVPMDKLQLLGQSKELQDFLCNPHLRQLLRSIDAAESKEDVMRAAMQDLCLLNFLIAA
;
A
#
# COMPACT_ATOMS: atom_id res chain seq x y z
N MET A 1 21.20 -7.95 27.22
CA MET A 1 20.26 -8.95 26.66
C MET A 1 19.49 -8.28 25.53
N GLN A 2 19.50 -8.81 24.31
CA GLN A 2 18.66 -8.29 23.22
C GLN A 2 17.29 -8.98 23.30
N LEU A 3 16.21 -8.22 23.21
CA LEU A 3 14.84 -8.73 23.26
C LEU A 3 14.29 -8.89 21.84
N CYS A 4 13.23 -9.69 21.72
CA CYS A 4 12.52 -9.93 20.47
C CYS A 4 12.11 -8.60 19.83
N SER A 5 12.45 -8.37 18.56
CA SER A 5 12.06 -7.14 17.86
C SER A 5 10.58 -7.10 17.47
N VAL A 6 9.79 -8.11 17.85
CA VAL A 6 8.35 -8.21 17.55
C VAL A 6 7.52 -8.04 18.82
N CYS A 7 7.75 -8.87 19.85
CA CYS A 7 7.01 -8.78 21.11
C CYS A 7 7.73 -8.01 22.21
N THR A 8 9.03 -7.71 22.08
CA THR A 8 9.86 -7.03 23.09
C THR A 8 9.94 -7.67 24.47
N GLU A 9 9.34 -8.85 24.68
CA GLU A 9 9.26 -9.51 25.99
C GLU A 9 10.31 -10.62 26.17
N GLN A 10 10.53 -11.42 25.13
CA GLN A 10 11.36 -12.63 25.21
C GLN A 10 12.69 -12.47 24.49
N THR A 11 13.69 -13.26 24.88
CA THR A 11 14.94 -13.34 24.14
C THR A 11 14.70 -13.96 22.76
N PRO A 12 15.25 -13.37 21.68
CA PRO A 12 15.01 -13.88 20.35
C PRO A 12 15.82 -15.16 20.09
N LYS A 13 15.18 -16.14 19.46
CA LYS A 13 15.76 -17.43 19.10
C LYS A 13 16.06 -17.54 17.61
N TYR A 14 15.37 -16.77 16.79
CA TYR A 14 15.40 -16.89 15.33
C TYR A 14 15.67 -15.54 14.66
N LYS A 15 15.98 -15.58 13.36
CA LYS A 15 16.27 -14.40 12.53
C LYS A 15 15.52 -14.47 11.21
N CYS A 16 14.94 -13.36 10.77
CA CYS A 16 14.29 -13.30 9.46
C CYS A 16 15.36 -13.33 8.35
N PRO A 17 15.25 -14.19 7.32
CA PRO A 17 16.24 -14.23 6.24
C PRO A 17 16.18 -12.99 5.34
N ALA A 18 15.03 -12.32 5.25
CA ALA A 18 14.82 -11.15 4.40
C ALA A 18 15.36 -9.85 5.05
N CYS A 19 14.76 -9.41 6.17
CA CYS A 19 15.11 -8.14 6.82
C CYS A 19 16.08 -8.27 8.01
N LYS A 20 16.54 -9.48 8.32
CA LYS A 20 17.53 -9.77 9.37
C LYS A 20 17.15 -9.42 10.81
N ILE A 21 15.91 -8.99 11.09
CA ILE A 21 15.44 -8.77 12.46
C ILE A 21 15.37 -10.08 13.25
N ARG A 22 15.47 -9.99 14.57
CA ARG A 22 15.48 -11.13 15.47
C ARG A 22 14.15 -11.30 16.19
N TYR A 23 13.64 -12.52 16.28
CA TYR A 23 12.34 -12.82 16.89
C TYR A 23 12.37 -14.09 17.76
N CYS A 24 11.41 -14.25 18.68
CA CYS A 24 11.42 -15.34 19.67
C CYS A 24 10.69 -16.61 19.20
N SER A 25 9.64 -16.49 18.39
CA SER A 25 8.75 -17.62 18.07
C SER A 25 8.15 -17.55 16.66
N LEU A 26 7.56 -18.66 16.21
CA LEU A 26 6.79 -18.71 14.95
C LEU A 26 5.59 -17.74 14.94
N VAL A 27 5.01 -17.45 16.10
CA VAL A 27 3.94 -16.44 16.23
C VAL A 27 4.49 -15.07 15.85
N CYS A 28 5.62 -14.67 16.48
CA CYS A 28 6.29 -13.42 16.14
C CYS A 28 6.77 -13.37 14.68
N TYR A 29 7.15 -14.51 14.09
CA TYR A 29 7.46 -14.58 12.66
C TYR A 29 6.24 -14.25 11.79
N LYS A 30 5.08 -14.83 12.08
CA LYS A 30 3.84 -14.58 11.31
C LYS A 30 3.39 -13.13 11.45
N THR A 31 3.42 -12.59 12.66
CA THR A 31 3.11 -11.17 12.93
C THR A 31 4.07 -10.25 12.17
N HIS A 32 5.36 -10.56 12.17
CA HIS A 32 6.36 -9.81 11.42
C HIS A 32 6.22 -9.95 9.90
N LYS A 33 5.88 -11.15 9.39
CA LYS A 33 5.87 -11.47 7.96
C LYS A 33 4.98 -10.52 7.14
N ALA A 34 3.88 -10.04 7.74
CA ALA A 34 2.99 -9.06 7.14
C ALA A 34 3.67 -7.67 6.95
N PHE A 35 4.47 -7.23 7.93
CA PHE A 35 5.10 -5.90 7.96
C PHE A 35 6.62 -5.94 7.74
N CYS A 36 7.12 -6.98 7.07
CA CYS A 36 8.55 -7.14 6.85
C CYS A 36 9.06 -6.07 5.88
N THR A 37 9.86 -5.13 6.38
CA THR A 37 10.42 -3.99 5.61
C THR A 37 11.17 -4.40 4.34
N ALA A 38 11.87 -5.55 4.36
CA ALA A 38 12.54 -6.07 3.16
C ALA A 38 11.56 -6.56 2.07
N ARG A 39 10.34 -6.97 2.45
CA ARG A 39 9.27 -7.32 1.50
C ARG A 39 8.64 -6.07 0.88
N VAL A 40 8.51 -5.00 1.67
CA VAL A 40 8.06 -3.68 1.18
C VAL A 40 9.07 -3.11 0.18
N TYR A 41 10.37 -3.18 0.47
CA TYR A 41 11.41 -2.71 -0.47
C TYR A 41 11.38 -3.44 -1.81
N TYR A 42 11.21 -4.77 -1.81
CA TYR A 42 11.07 -5.54 -3.06
C TYR A 42 9.85 -5.10 -3.87
N TYR A 43 8.74 -4.80 -3.22
CA TYR A 43 7.52 -4.38 -3.89
C TYR A 43 7.60 -2.93 -4.42
N VAL A 44 8.18 -2.01 -3.64
CA VAL A 44 8.43 -0.63 -4.09
C VAL A 44 9.41 -0.61 -5.26
N LEU A 45 10.48 -1.40 -5.21
CA LEU A 45 11.43 -1.54 -6.30
C LEU A 45 10.76 -2.17 -7.54
N TRP A 46 9.89 -3.16 -7.35
CA TRP A 46 9.14 -3.78 -8.45
C TRP A 46 8.14 -2.81 -9.08
N LEU A 47 7.44 -1.99 -8.30
CA LEU A 47 6.56 -0.92 -8.80
C LEU A 47 7.33 0.16 -9.55
N GLN A 48 8.50 0.59 -9.03
CA GLN A 48 9.37 1.54 -9.73
C GLN A 48 9.86 0.98 -11.07
N VAL A 49 10.23 -0.30 -11.12
CA VAL A 49 10.61 -0.99 -12.37
C VAL A 49 9.41 -1.11 -13.30
N TYR A 50 8.22 -1.44 -12.79
CA TYR A 50 7.00 -1.52 -13.60
C TYR A 50 6.68 -0.17 -14.26
N VAL A 51 6.71 0.94 -13.51
CA VAL A 51 6.48 2.29 -14.04
C VAL A 51 7.55 2.68 -15.07
N LEU A 52 8.83 2.35 -14.83
CA LEU A 52 9.90 2.62 -15.80
C LEU A 52 9.77 1.81 -17.10
N ILE A 53 9.17 0.61 -17.06
CA ILE A 53 8.98 -0.23 -18.25
C ILE A 53 7.69 0.14 -18.99
N HIS A 54 6.62 0.51 -18.27
CA HIS A 54 5.29 0.75 -18.85
C HIS A 54 4.98 2.21 -19.20
N PHE A 55 5.78 3.19 -18.75
CA PHE A 55 5.49 4.62 -18.92
C PHE A 55 6.51 5.38 -19.78
N THR A 56 7.43 4.67 -20.45
CA THR A 56 8.47 5.25 -21.32
C THR A 56 8.17 5.20 -22.81
N GLU A 57 7.03 4.67 -23.25
CA GLU A 57 6.57 4.97 -24.61
C GLU A 57 5.98 6.39 -24.60
N PRO A 58 6.43 7.31 -25.48
CA PRO A 58 5.88 8.66 -25.55
C PRO A 58 4.44 8.57 -26.08
N TRP A 59 3.46 8.92 -25.24
CA TRP A 59 2.05 8.88 -25.60
C TRP A 59 1.83 9.88 -26.74
N SER A 60 1.48 9.39 -27.92
CA SER A 60 1.20 10.25 -29.06
C SER A 60 -0.13 10.96 -28.84
N ILE A 61 -0.19 12.25 -29.22
CA ILE A 61 -1.34 13.14 -29.00
C ILE A 61 -2.64 12.62 -29.64
N GLU A 62 -2.56 11.64 -30.53
CA GLU A 62 -3.71 11.04 -31.23
C GLU A 62 -4.51 10.04 -30.35
N ASP A 63 -3.91 9.49 -29.29
CA ASP A 63 -4.62 8.65 -28.29
C ASP A 63 -5.41 9.48 -27.25
N LEU A 64 -5.15 10.80 -27.17
CA LEU A 64 -5.79 11.73 -26.22
C LEU A 64 -7.18 12.22 -26.67
N LEU A 65 -7.69 11.77 -27.83
CA LEU A 65 -8.95 12.23 -28.42
C LEU A 65 -9.97 11.12 -28.71
N HIS A 66 -9.88 9.98 -28.01
CA HIS A 66 -10.92 8.94 -28.06
C HIS A 66 -11.82 9.02 -26.82
N GLU A 67 -13.09 8.64 -26.96
CA GLU A 67 -14.12 8.62 -25.89
C GLU A 67 -13.85 7.59 -24.77
N ASP A 68 -12.58 7.44 -24.42
CA ASP A 68 -11.98 6.51 -23.46
C ASP A 68 -11.60 7.20 -22.12
N ASP A 69 -12.13 8.40 -21.85
CA ASP A 69 -12.20 9.05 -20.51
C ASP A 69 -12.98 8.20 -19.45
N LEU A 70 -13.35 6.97 -19.82
CA LEU A 70 -14.06 5.98 -19.02
C LEU A 70 -13.22 4.75 -18.66
N ILE A 71 -12.03 4.55 -19.24
CA ILE A 71 -11.21 3.35 -18.97
C ILE A 71 -10.73 3.32 -17.51
N ASP A 72 -10.37 4.48 -16.95
CA ASP A 72 -9.86 4.59 -15.58
C ASP A 72 -10.97 4.65 -14.50
N LYS A 73 -12.25 4.63 -14.89
CA LYS A 73 -13.38 4.69 -13.95
C LYS A 73 -13.85 3.30 -13.55
N VAL A 74 -13.75 3.00 -12.26
CA VAL A 74 -14.27 1.75 -11.70
C VAL A 74 -15.82 1.75 -11.78
N PRO A 75 -16.45 0.73 -12.38
CA PRO A 75 -17.91 0.60 -12.41
C PRO A 75 -18.53 0.54 -11.02
N MET A 76 -19.73 1.11 -10.87
CA MET A 76 -20.41 1.24 -9.57
C MET A 76 -20.65 -0.11 -8.89
N ASP A 77 -20.99 -1.14 -9.66
CA ASP A 77 -21.23 -2.49 -9.13
C ASP A 77 -19.97 -3.07 -8.46
N LYS A 78 -18.79 -2.82 -9.05
CA LYS A 78 -17.51 -3.25 -8.47
C LYS A 78 -17.13 -2.43 -7.24
N LEU A 79 -17.40 -1.11 -7.26
CA LEU A 79 -17.19 -0.24 -6.10
C LEU A 79 -18.03 -0.66 -4.89
N GLN A 80 -19.25 -1.15 -5.10
CA GLN A 80 -20.10 -1.66 -4.00
C GLN A 80 -19.52 -2.92 -3.31
N LEU A 81 -18.74 -3.72 -4.03
CA LEU A 81 -18.07 -4.91 -3.45
C LEU A 81 -17.05 -4.54 -2.38
N LEU A 82 -16.42 -3.35 -2.49
CA LEU A 82 -15.49 -2.85 -1.47
C LEU A 82 -16.17 -2.73 -0.09
N GLY A 83 -17.45 -2.36 -0.10
CA GLY A 83 -18.27 -2.28 1.10
C GLY A 83 -18.58 -3.62 1.76
N GLN A 84 -18.32 -4.75 1.10
CA GLN A 84 -18.51 -6.10 1.66
C GLN A 84 -17.22 -6.67 2.28
N SER A 85 -16.07 -6.07 1.99
CA SER A 85 -14.78 -6.49 2.52
C SER A 85 -14.60 -6.01 3.97
N LYS A 86 -14.61 -6.94 4.92
CA LYS A 86 -14.34 -6.64 6.34
C LYS A 86 -12.95 -6.05 6.54
N GLU A 87 -11.97 -6.51 5.77
CA GLU A 87 -10.59 -6.01 5.84
C GLU A 87 -10.51 -4.53 5.47
N LEU A 88 -11.18 -4.11 4.38
CA LEU A 88 -11.25 -2.70 3.99
C LEU A 88 -12.02 -1.86 4.99
N GLN A 89 -13.12 -2.38 5.56
CA GLN A 89 -13.85 -1.68 6.62
C GLN A 89 -13.00 -1.46 7.88
N ASP A 90 -12.19 -2.45 8.27
CA ASP A 90 -11.27 -2.34 9.41
C ASP A 90 -10.20 -1.28 9.15
N PHE A 91 -9.62 -1.22 7.95
CA PHE A 91 -8.71 -0.14 7.56
C PHE A 91 -9.40 1.22 7.63
N LEU A 92 -10.64 1.32 7.16
CA LEU A 92 -11.44 2.53 7.26
C LEU A 92 -11.81 2.88 8.70
N CYS A 93 -11.64 2.03 9.72
CA CYS A 93 -11.75 2.47 11.11
C CYS A 93 -10.66 3.47 11.52
N ASN A 94 -9.56 3.55 10.78
CA ASN A 94 -8.48 4.49 11.04
C ASN A 94 -8.90 5.95 10.67
N PRO A 95 -8.95 6.88 11.66
CA PRO A 95 -9.34 8.26 11.40
C PRO A 95 -8.36 9.01 10.50
N HIS A 96 -7.07 8.67 10.56
CA HIS A 96 -6.04 9.29 9.71
C HIS A 96 -6.24 8.93 8.24
N LEU A 97 -6.52 7.66 7.95
CA LEU A 97 -6.81 7.21 6.59
C LEU A 97 -8.05 7.91 6.02
N ARG A 98 -9.12 8.04 6.80
CA ARG A 98 -10.32 8.80 6.38
C ARG A 98 -9.99 10.26 6.09
N GLN A 99 -9.14 10.87 6.90
CA GLN A 99 -8.72 12.26 6.69
C GLN A 99 -7.86 12.40 5.43
N LEU A 100 -6.94 11.47 5.17
CA LEU A 100 -6.15 11.43 3.94
C LEU A 100 -7.05 11.29 2.71
N LEU A 101 -7.97 10.32 2.70
CA LEU A 101 -8.91 10.12 1.61
C LEU A 101 -9.76 11.37 1.34
N ARG A 102 -10.27 12.03 2.39
CA ARG A 102 -11.01 13.29 2.26
C ARG A 102 -10.12 14.44 1.78
N SER A 103 -8.88 14.49 2.22
CA SER A 103 -7.94 15.54 1.81
C SER A 103 -7.60 15.43 0.33
N ILE A 104 -7.46 14.21 -0.20
CA ILE A 104 -7.25 13.93 -1.62
C ILE A 104 -8.50 14.31 -2.43
N ASP A 105 -9.68 13.92 -1.96
CA ASP A 105 -10.95 14.19 -2.64
C ASP A 105 -11.26 15.69 -2.74
N ALA A 106 -11.00 16.43 -1.66
CA ALA A 106 -11.24 17.87 -1.56
C ALA A 106 -10.08 18.74 -2.08
N ALA A 107 -8.96 18.14 -2.51
CA ALA A 107 -7.80 18.90 -2.97
C ALA A 107 -8.06 19.62 -4.29
N GLU A 108 -7.57 20.86 -4.38
CA GLU A 108 -7.54 21.63 -5.62
C GLU A 108 -6.52 21.05 -6.61
N SER A 109 -5.32 20.70 -6.13
CA SER A 109 -4.34 19.90 -6.87
C SER A 109 -4.36 18.44 -6.40
N LYS A 110 -5.14 17.61 -7.10
CA LYS A 110 -5.26 16.17 -6.77
C LYS A 110 -3.98 15.40 -7.01
N GLU A 111 -3.19 15.77 -8.02
CA GLU A 111 -1.93 15.08 -8.34
C GLU A 111 -0.91 15.23 -7.20
N ASP A 112 -0.67 16.45 -6.73
CA ASP A 112 0.33 16.72 -5.69
C ASP A 112 -0.06 16.10 -4.36
N VAL A 113 -1.34 16.22 -3.99
CA VAL A 113 -1.87 15.65 -2.74
C VAL A 113 -1.85 14.12 -2.81
N MET A 114 -2.18 13.52 -3.96
CA MET A 114 -2.08 12.08 -4.15
C MET A 114 -0.62 11.61 -4.06
N ARG A 115 0.33 12.33 -4.66
CA ARG A 115 1.77 12.01 -4.60
C ARG A 115 2.29 12.08 -3.16
N ALA A 116 1.88 13.08 -2.38
CA ALA A 116 2.23 13.20 -0.97
C ALA A 116 1.59 12.08 -0.13
N ALA A 117 0.30 11.82 -0.34
CA ALA A 117 -0.44 10.82 0.40
C ALA A 117 0.06 9.38 0.10
N MET A 118 0.62 9.13 -1.09
CA MET A 118 1.24 7.86 -1.45
C MET A 118 2.45 7.48 -0.58
N GLN A 119 3.04 8.44 0.14
CA GLN A 119 4.10 8.18 1.12
C GLN A 119 3.56 7.64 2.45
N ASP A 120 2.24 7.73 2.67
CA ASP A 120 1.60 7.20 3.87
C ASP A 120 1.39 5.68 3.75
N LEU A 121 1.99 4.95 4.68
CA LEU A 121 1.93 3.49 4.70
C LEU A 121 0.51 2.95 4.91
N CYS A 122 -0.36 3.69 5.61
CA CYS A 122 -1.76 3.30 5.81
C CYS A 122 -2.55 3.41 4.51
N LEU A 123 -2.35 4.50 3.74
CA LEU A 123 -3.00 4.66 2.44
C LEU A 123 -2.53 3.59 1.45
N LEU A 124 -1.21 3.33 1.41
CA LEU A 124 -0.66 2.29 0.54
C LEU A 124 -1.22 0.90 0.88
N ASN A 125 -1.27 0.55 2.17
CA ASN A 125 -1.84 -0.74 2.60
C ASN A 125 -3.33 -0.86 2.27
N PHE A 126 -4.09 0.23 2.39
CA PHE A 126 -5.50 0.28 2.00
C PHE A 126 -5.68 0.07 0.50
N LEU A 127 -4.89 0.75 -0.34
CA LEU A 127 -4.96 0.62 -1.81
C LEU A 127 -4.57 -0.78 -2.31
N ILE A 128 -3.68 -1.48 -1.60
CA ILE A 128 -3.28 -2.85 -1.94
C ILE A 128 -4.39 -3.87 -1.61
N ALA A 129 -5.19 -3.58 -0.59
CA ALA A 129 -6.26 -4.47 -0.13
C ALA A 129 -7.58 -4.28 -0.92
N ALA A 130 -7.69 -3.23 -1.74
CA ALA A 130 -8.86 -2.86 -2.53
C ALA A 130 -8.80 -3.44 -3.95
#